data_AF-A0A8T5KPS4-F1
#
_entry.id   AF-A0A8T5KPS4-F1
#
_cell.length_a   1.000
_cell.length_b   1.000
_cell.length_c   1.000
_cell.angle_alpha   90.00
_cell.angle_beta   90.00
_cell.angle_gamma   90.00
#
_symmetry.space_group_name_H-M   'P 1'
#
loop_
_entity.id
_entity.type
_entity.pdbx_description
1 polymer ?
#
loop_
_entity_poly.entity_id
_entity_poly.type
_entity_poly.pdbx_seq_one_letter_code
_entity_poly.pdbx_strand_id
1 'polypeptide(L)'
;MHKTSDIEIDQMSKIEGHADLRIKIRKGEVQDVQLQITENKRFYTQAIKGKPVNNIAQVVSRICGTCSIAHNTCCIEAIENAYKIKPSEQTMLLRNLTMNGLMIRDHALHLYLFCLPDIFGVDSVLQFEGKNHQYLHDAFDVKKVGNNLCTRVAGRAVHPMYPQIGGFLKIPDMNQLKESIKEMKNIRPRIIDLIQIFAERGFKFDSDRHFISLKNDNYNYLGGEICSSEGHCIQEGDYWDHLERVIIPYSQATGFEFEGQPYMVGALSRMNLNK
;
A
#
# COMPACT_ATOMS: atom_id res chain seq x y z
N MET A 1 -36.61 -23.09 -18.76
CA MET A 1 -36.59 -21.72 -18.19
C MET A 1 -35.17 -21.46 -17.70
N HIS A 2 -34.30 -20.91 -18.56
CA HIS A 2 -32.91 -20.65 -18.16
C HIS A 2 -32.92 -19.45 -17.20
N LYS A 3 -32.65 -19.68 -15.92
CA LYS A 3 -32.50 -18.59 -14.94
C LYS A 3 -31.28 -17.76 -15.35
N THR A 4 -31.54 -16.56 -15.88
CA THR A 4 -30.62 -15.43 -15.82
C THR A 4 -30.48 -15.05 -14.35
N SER A 5 -29.25 -15.00 -13.83
CA SER A 5 -28.97 -14.73 -12.42
C SER A 5 -27.70 -13.90 -12.36
N ASP A 6 -27.80 -12.63 -12.75
CA ASP A 6 -26.71 -11.69 -12.61
C ASP A 6 -26.48 -11.41 -11.13
N ILE A 7 -25.21 -11.33 -10.73
CA ILE A 7 -24.80 -11.04 -9.36
C ILE A 7 -24.19 -9.64 -9.36
N GLU A 8 -24.72 -8.79 -8.48
CA GLU A 8 -24.21 -7.44 -8.26
C GLU A 8 -23.85 -7.30 -6.78
N ILE A 9 -22.61 -6.92 -6.51
CA ILE A 9 -22.11 -6.58 -5.18
C ILE A 9 -21.74 -5.12 -5.24
N ASP A 10 -22.65 -4.28 -4.80
CA ASP A 10 -22.41 -2.85 -4.65
C ASP A 10 -21.64 -2.59 -3.35
N GLN A 11 -20.72 -1.63 -3.37
CA GLN A 11 -19.98 -1.18 -2.20
C GLN A 11 -19.25 -2.32 -1.49
N MET A 12 -18.31 -2.94 -2.21
CA MET A 12 -17.43 -3.96 -1.65
C MET A 12 -16.83 -3.49 -0.32
N SER A 13 -17.01 -4.31 0.71
CA SER A 13 -16.52 -4.02 2.06
C SER A 13 -15.05 -4.46 2.24
N LYS A 14 -14.43 -4.04 3.35
CA LYS A 14 -13.06 -4.43 3.74
C LYS A 14 -11.98 -4.07 2.72
N ILE A 15 -12.21 -2.98 2.00
CA ILE A 15 -11.23 -2.30 1.14
C ILE A 15 -11.17 -0.82 1.49
N GLU A 16 -10.13 -0.15 1.02
CA GLU A 16 -10.09 1.31 0.98
C GLU A 16 -10.60 1.81 -0.38
N GLY A 17 -11.34 2.92 -0.39
CA GLY A 17 -12.03 3.40 -1.58
C GLY A 17 -13.39 2.76 -1.81
N HIS A 18 -13.94 2.94 -3.02
CA HIS A 18 -15.26 2.43 -3.41
C HIS A 18 -15.15 1.60 -4.68
N ALA A 19 -15.64 0.36 -4.61
CA ALA A 19 -15.69 -0.55 -5.74
C ALA A 19 -16.95 -1.40 -5.72
N ASP A 20 -17.45 -1.74 -6.90
CA ASP A 20 -18.57 -2.65 -7.12
C ASP A 20 -18.09 -3.84 -7.97
N LEU A 21 -18.72 -5.01 -7.81
CA LEU A 21 -18.47 -6.20 -8.62
C LEU A 21 -19.75 -6.63 -9.33
N ARG A 22 -19.70 -6.74 -10.65
CA ARG A 22 -20.81 -7.25 -11.48
C ARG A 22 -20.40 -8.53 -12.20
N ILE A 23 -21.23 -9.56 -12.09
CA ILE A 23 -21.02 -10.86 -12.72
C ILE A 23 -22.26 -11.19 -13.55
N LYS A 24 -22.09 -11.28 -14.87
CA LYS A 24 -23.20 -11.67 -15.76
C LYS A 24 -23.20 -13.16 -16.00
N ILE A 25 -24.34 -13.79 -15.76
CA ILE A 25 -24.49 -15.25 -15.89
C ILE A 25 -25.60 -15.56 -16.90
N ARG A 26 -25.27 -16.34 -17.94
CA ARG A 26 -26.22 -16.77 -18.97
C ARG A 26 -26.14 -18.27 -19.13
N LYS A 27 -27.30 -18.94 -19.12
CA LYS A 27 -27.42 -20.40 -19.25
C LYS A 27 -26.54 -21.19 -18.26
N GLY A 28 -26.28 -20.63 -17.07
CA GLY A 28 -25.44 -21.26 -16.05
C GLY A 28 -23.93 -20.99 -16.19
N GLU A 29 -23.51 -20.25 -17.21
CA GLU A 29 -22.11 -19.89 -17.46
C GLU A 29 -21.87 -18.41 -17.16
N VAL A 30 -20.73 -18.10 -16.54
CA VAL A 30 -20.26 -16.72 -16.36
C VAL A 30 -19.81 -16.19 -17.72
N GLN A 31 -20.42 -15.10 -18.16
CA GLN A 31 -20.14 -14.46 -19.45
C GLN A 31 -19.26 -13.21 -19.30
N ASP A 32 -19.35 -12.52 -18.17
CA ASP A 32 -18.66 -11.24 -17.94
C ASP A 32 -18.44 -11.03 -16.44
N VAL A 33 -17.29 -10.48 -16.07
CA VAL A 33 -16.93 -10.11 -14.70
C VAL A 33 -16.29 -8.73 -14.74
N GLN A 34 -16.91 -7.77 -14.04
CA GLN A 34 -16.49 -6.37 -14.04
C GLN A 34 -16.24 -5.90 -12.62
N LEU A 35 -14.98 -5.56 -12.31
CA LEU A 35 -14.62 -4.83 -11.09
C LEU A 35 -14.63 -3.33 -11.42
N GLN A 36 -15.59 -2.61 -10.87
CA GLN A 36 -15.83 -1.21 -11.14
C GLN A 36 -15.36 -0.35 -9.98
N ILE A 37 -14.34 0.49 -10.19
CA ILE A 37 -13.98 1.52 -9.21
C ILE A 37 -14.93 2.71 -9.43
N THR A 38 -15.70 3.03 -8.39
CA THR A 38 -16.76 4.05 -8.45
C THR A 38 -16.37 5.37 -7.78
N GLU A 39 -15.22 5.44 -7.11
CA GLU A 39 -14.76 6.68 -6.48
C GLU A 39 -14.59 7.82 -7.50
N ASN A 40 -15.08 9.01 -7.13
CA ASN A 40 -14.96 10.20 -7.96
C ASN A 40 -13.50 10.64 -8.08
N LYS A 41 -13.10 11.03 -9.30
CA LYS A 41 -11.78 11.62 -9.54
C LYS A 41 -11.65 12.92 -8.76
N ARG A 42 -10.67 12.98 -7.85
CA ARG A 42 -10.36 14.18 -7.04
C ARG A 42 -9.42 15.17 -7.71
N PHE A 43 -9.00 14.90 -8.95
CA PHE A 43 -8.22 15.79 -9.82
C PHE A 43 -6.92 16.36 -9.20
N TYR A 44 -6.25 15.61 -8.31
CA TYR A 44 -5.01 16.07 -7.66
C TYR A 44 -3.93 16.54 -8.64
N THR A 45 -3.77 15.87 -9.79
CA THR A 45 -2.80 16.25 -10.82
C THR A 45 -3.06 17.63 -11.44
N GLN A 46 -4.32 18.06 -11.51
CA GLN A 46 -4.67 19.42 -11.94
C GLN A 46 -4.60 20.39 -10.77
N ALA A 47 -5.07 19.96 -9.58
CA ALA A 47 -5.17 20.81 -8.41
C ALA A 47 -3.81 21.36 -7.93
N ILE A 48 -2.72 20.61 -8.13
CA ILE A 48 -1.37 21.02 -7.73
C ILE A 48 -0.69 21.98 -8.71
N LYS A 49 -1.21 22.16 -9.93
CA LYS A 49 -0.62 23.08 -10.92
C LYS A 49 -0.63 24.52 -10.40
N GLY A 50 0.49 25.22 -10.57
CA GLY A 50 0.66 26.60 -10.11
C GLY A 50 0.74 26.78 -8.59
N LYS A 51 0.73 25.69 -7.79
CA LYS A 51 0.90 25.79 -6.35
C LYS A 51 2.39 25.94 -5.98
N PRO A 52 2.70 26.63 -4.86
CA PRO A 52 4.06 26.66 -4.31
C PRO A 52 4.59 25.25 -4.04
N VAL A 53 5.81 24.96 -4.51
CA VAL A 53 6.42 23.63 -4.48
C VAL A 53 6.51 23.02 -3.08
N ASN A 54 6.81 23.86 -2.08
CA ASN A 54 6.89 23.49 -0.67
C ASN A 54 5.56 22.98 -0.08
N ASN A 55 4.43 23.30 -0.69
CA ASN A 55 3.11 22.89 -0.21
C ASN A 55 2.60 21.61 -0.89
N ILE A 56 3.18 21.20 -2.03
CA ILE A 56 2.63 20.13 -2.86
C ILE A 56 2.65 18.79 -2.12
N ALA A 57 3.76 18.44 -1.47
CA ALA A 57 3.90 17.19 -0.73
C ALA A 57 2.85 17.04 0.38
N GLN A 58 2.43 18.15 0.99
CA GLN A 58 1.32 18.15 1.94
C GLN A 58 -0.02 17.92 1.22
N VAL A 59 -0.30 18.64 0.14
CA VAL A 59 -1.56 18.47 -0.62
C VAL A 59 -1.74 17.02 -1.10
N VAL A 60 -0.73 16.41 -1.72
CA VAL A 60 -0.84 15.05 -2.29
C VAL A 60 -0.91 13.96 -1.23
N SER A 61 -0.39 14.18 -0.02
CA SER A 61 -0.58 13.22 1.08
C SER A 61 -2.04 13.04 1.50
N ARG A 62 -2.97 13.88 1.01
CA ARG A 62 -4.42 13.75 1.22
C ARG A 62 -5.10 12.88 0.15
N ILE A 63 -4.34 12.37 -0.84
CA ILE A 63 -4.86 11.39 -1.81
C ILE A 63 -5.39 10.16 -1.07
N CYS A 64 -4.65 9.60 -0.12
CA CYS A 64 -5.15 8.50 0.70
C CYS A 64 -4.67 8.67 2.13
N GLY A 65 -5.55 8.43 3.10
CA GLY A 65 -5.20 8.51 4.53
C GLY A 65 -4.22 7.42 4.95
N THR A 66 -4.42 6.21 4.44
CA THR A 66 -3.62 5.01 4.73
C THR A 66 -2.19 5.18 4.21
N CYS A 67 -1.99 5.34 2.89
CA CYS A 67 -0.66 5.52 2.31
C CYS A 67 -0.18 6.98 2.20
N SER A 68 -0.68 7.87 3.07
CA SER A 68 -0.35 9.31 3.06
C SER A 68 1.15 9.63 3.14
N ILE A 69 1.92 8.80 3.86
CA ILE A 69 3.38 8.90 3.94
C ILE A 69 4.03 8.61 2.59
N ALA A 70 3.62 7.54 1.91
CA ALA A 70 4.18 7.18 0.60
C ALA A 70 3.94 8.29 -0.43
N HIS A 71 2.74 8.86 -0.47
CA HIS A 71 2.45 10.02 -1.34
C HIS A 71 3.32 11.24 -1.01
N ASN A 72 3.52 11.53 0.28
CA ASN A 72 4.35 12.65 0.71
C ASN A 72 5.81 12.44 0.29
N THR A 73 6.39 11.28 0.60
CA THR A 73 7.79 10.97 0.31
C THR A 73 8.05 10.88 -1.19
N CYS A 74 7.19 10.23 -1.97
CA CYS A 74 7.29 10.16 -3.43
C CYS A 74 7.27 11.58 -4.05
N CYS A 75 6.40 12.46 -3.57
CA CYS A 75 6.35 13.83 -4.06
C CYS A 75 7.61 14.64 -3.72
N ILE A 76 8.16 14.45 -2.50
CA ILE A 76 9.42 15.10 -2.11
C ILE A 76 10.55 14.62 -3.02
N GLU A 77 10.65 13.32 -3.26
CA GLU A 77 11.67 12.72 -4.12
C GLU A 77 11.57 13.22 -5.57
N ALA A 78 10.35 13.28 -6.13
CA ALA A 78 10.12 13.86 -7.45
C ALA A 78 10.59 15.32 -7.55
N ILE A 79 10.34 16.12 -6.51
CA ILE A 79 10.81 17.51 -6.45
C ILE A 79 12.33 17.56 -6.32
N GLU A 80 12.93 16.75 -5.45
CA GLU A 80 14.39 16.71 -5.28
C GLU A 80 15.10 16.31 -6.56
N ASN A 81 14.59 15.32 -7.28
CA ASN A 81 15.11 14.91 -8.59
C ASN A 81 15.03 16.06 -9.60
N ALA A 82 13.90 16.77 -9.67
CA ALA A 82 13.75 17.93 -10.56
C ALA A 82 14.72 19.08 -10.24
N TYR A 83 14.98 19.33 -8.96
CA TYR A 83 15.93 20.36 -8.50
C TYR A 83 17.37 19.86 -8.34
N LYS A 84 17.65 18.58 -8.64
CA LYS A 84 18.95 17.92 -8.44
C LYS A 84 19.47 18.02 -7.00
N ILE A 85 18.57 18.02 -6.02
CA ILE A 85 18.89 18.03 -4.60
C ILE A 85 19.20 16.61 -4.16
N LYS A 86 20.38 16.40 -3.56
CA LYS A 86 20.77 15.11 -2.99
C LYS A 86 20.52 15.11 -1.48
N PRO A 87 19.57 14.31 -0.95
CA PRO A 87 19.37 14.20 0.49
C PRO A 87 20.60 13.59 1.17
N SER A 88 20.84 13.96 2.42
CA SER A 88 21.91 13.33 3.22
C SER A 88 21.57 11.88 3.58
N GLU A 89 22.58 11.11 3.95
CA GLU A 89 22.38 9.74 4.45
C GLU A 89 21.42 9.70 5.65
N GLN A 90 21.55 10.66 6.58
CA GLN A 90 20.63 10.80 7.71
C GLN A 90 19.18 10.99 7.25
N THR A 91 18.95 11.83 6.24
CA THR A 91 17.61 12.06 5.67
C THR A 91 17.05 10.75 5.08
N MET A 92 17.86 10.01 4.32
CA MET A 92 17.44 8.73 3.75
C MET A 92 17.13 7.68 4.81
N LEU A 93 17.90 7.62 5.89
CA LEU A 93 17.62 6.73 7.03
C LEU A 93 16.28 7.07 7.70
N LEU A 94 16.00 8.35 7.92
CA LEU A 94 14.74 8.79 8.53
C LEU A 94 13.53 8.53 7.61
N ARG A 95 13.68 8.70 6.28
CA ARG A 95 12.64 8.34 5.31
C ARG A 95 12.37 6.85 5.31
N ASN A 96 13.41 6.02 5.28
CA ASN A 96 13.26 4.57 5.36
C ASN A 96 12.57 4.14 6.67
N LEU A 97 12.94 4.76 7.80
CA LEU A 97 12.28 4.49 9.08
C LEU A 97 10.80 4.89 9.05
N THR A 98 10.48 6.00 8.40
CA THR A 98 9.10 6.48 8.22
C THR A 98 8.28 5.51 7.35
N MET A 99 8.85 5.04 6.23
CA MET A 99 8.23 4.02 5.37
C MET A 99 8.04 2.70 6.10
N ASN A 100 9.00 2.25 6.90
CA ASN A 100 8.84 1.03 7.70
C ASN A 100 7.69 1.15 8.71
N GLY A 101 7.55 2.31 9.38
CA GLY A 101 6.41 2.58 10.25
C GLY A 101 5.07 2.54 9.51
N LEU A 102 5.02 3.11 8.30
CA LEU A 102 3.85 3.05 7.42
C LEU A 102 3.47 1.60 7.13
N MET A 103 4.44 0.79 6.69
CA MET A 103 4.21 -0.60 6.30
C MET A 103 3.73 -1.46 7.47
N ILE A 104 4.31 -1.30 8.67
CA ILE A 104 3.86 -2.01 9.88
C ILE A 104 2.39 -1.69 10.16
N ARG A 105 2.04 -0.41 10.14
CA ARG A 105 0.68 0.03 10.46
C ARG A 105 -0.35 -0.42 9.41
N ASP A 106 -0.03 -0.25 8.14
CA ASP A 106 -0.98 -0.47 7.05
C ASP A 106 -1.16 -1.96 6.77
N HIS A 107 -0.09 -2.77 6.86
CA HIS A 107 -0.23 -4.22 6.80
C HIS A 107 -0.98 -4.77 8.03
N ALA A 108 -0.82 -4.17 9.22
CA ALA A 108 -1.63 -4.56 10.37
C ALA A 108 -3.12 -4.29 10.13
N LEU A 109 -3.48 -3.12 9.60
CA LEU A 109 -4.86 -2.80 9.21
C LEU A 109 -5.38 -3.80 8.18
N HIS A 110 -4.67 -4.01 7.09
CA HIS A 110 -5.10 -4.88 6.00
C HIS A 110 -5.22 -6.35 6.46
N LEU A 111 -4.16 -6.91 7.02
CA LEU A 111 -4.12 -8.34 7.31
C LEU A 111 -5.03 -8.73 8.48
N TYR A 112 -5.06 -7.96 9.58
CA TYR A 112 -5.90 -8.29 10.72
C TYR A 112 -7.37 -7.87 10.55
N LEU A 113 -7.63 -6.67 10.02
CA LEU A 113 -8.98 -6.12 10.05
C LEU A 113 -9.76 -6.42 8.76
N PHE A 114 -9.07 -6.56 7.62
CA PHE A 114 -9.72 -6.86 6.34
C PHE A 114 -9.66 -8.34 6.00
N CYS A 115 -8.47 -8.94 5.99
CA CYS A 115 -8.31 -10.31 5.48
C CYS A 115 -8.59 -11.39 6.53
N LEU A 116 -8.15 -11.22 7.78
CA LEU A 116 -8.27 -12.26 8.81
C LEU A 116 -9.71 -12.74 9.06
N PRO A 117 -10.74 -11.88 9.09
CA PRO A 117 -12.13 -12.33 9.24
C PRO A 117 -12.54 -13.34 8.15
N ASP A 118 -12.15 -13.11 6.90
CA ASP A 118 -12.46 -14.02 5.78
C ASP A 118 -11.77 -15.38 5.94
N ILE A 119 -10.53 -15.40 6.45
CA ILE A 119 -9.80 -16.65 6.74
C ILE A 119 -10.52 -17.51 7.79
N PHE A 120 -11.29 -16.88 8.68
CA PHE A 120 -12.07 -17.56 9.71
C PHE A 120 -13.56 -17.71 9.35
N GLY A 121 -13.98 -17.24 8.18
CA GLY A 121 -15.37 -17.30 7.73
C GLY A 121 -16.34 -16.45 8.56
N VAL A 122 -15.87 -15.32 9.09
CA VAL A 122 -16.70 -14.34 9.82
C VAL A 122 -16.67 -12.97 9.12
N ASP A 123 -17.72 -12.16 9.28
CA ASP A 123 -17.83 -10.92 8.48
C ASP A 123 -16.82 -9.85 8.91
N SER A 124 -16.51 -9.82 10.21
CA SER A 124 -15.72 -8.77 10.84
C SER A 124 -14.90 -9.30 12.00
N VAL A 125 -13.75 -8.68 12.24
CA VAL A 125 -12.88 -8.94 13.41
C VAL A 125 -13.64 -8.77 14.73
N LEU A 126 -14.72 -7.97 14.75
CA LEU A 126 -15.56 -7.74 15.92
C LEU A 126 -16.39 -8.97 16.32
N GLN A 127 -16.58 -9.92 15.40
CA GLN A 127 -17.28 -11.18 15.67
C GLN A 127 -16.36 -12.25 16.29
N PHE A 128 -15.07 -11.96 16.48
CA PHE A 128 -14.18 -12.90 17.16
C PHE A 128 -14.49 -13.03 18.65
N GLU A 129 -14.74 -14.26 19.08
CA GLU A 129 -15.05 -14.64 20.46
C GLU A 129 -13.96 -15.54 21.08
N GLY A 130 -14.02 -15.72 22.40
CA GLY A 130 -13.13 -16.60 23.14
C GLY A 130 -11.66 -16.26 22.91
N LYS A 131 -10.86 -17.27 22.53
CA LYS A 131 -9.41 -17.09 22.29
C LYS A 131 -9.11 -16.23 21.06
N ASN A 132 -9.99 -16.20 20.06
CA ASN A 132 -9.77 -15.44 18.83
C ASN A 132 -9.98 -13.93 19.04
N HIS A 133 -10.66 -13.53 20.11
CA HIS A 133 -10.81 -12.11 20.46
C HIS A 133 -9.45 -11.40 20.63
N GLN A 134 -8.40 -12.15 21.00
CA GLN A 134 -7.03 -11.64 21.11
C GLN A 134 -6.54 -11.02 19.79
N TYR A 135 -6.99 -11.51 18.63
CA TYR A 135 -6.57 -10.97 17.33
C TYR A 135 -6.99 -9.51 17.12
N LEU A 136 -8.11 -9.09 17.73
CA LEU A 136 -8.52 -7.68 17.70
C LEU A 136 -7.52 -6.81 18.46
N HIS A 137 -7.09 -7.26 19.64
CA HIS A 137 -6.07 -6.55 20.43
C HIS A 137 -4.72 -6.55 19.73
N ASP A 138 -4.32 -7.66 19.13
CA ASP A 138 -3.07 -7.76 18.37
C ASP A 138 -3.06 -6.81 17.18
N ALA A 139 -4.18 -6.70 16.46
CA ALA A 139 -4.34 -5.75 15.37
C ALA A 139 -4.04 -4.31 15.83
N PHE A 140 -4.67 -3.88 16.93
CA PHE A 140 -4.47 -2.53 17.45
C PHE A 140 -3.08 -2.30 18.02
N ASP A 141 -2.49 -3.29 18.71
CA ASP A 141 -1.16 -3.17 19.28
C ASP A 141 -0.08 -3.09 18.19
N VAL A 142 -0.13 -3.95 17.17
CA VAL A 142 0.81 -3.88 16.03
C VAL A 142 0.64 -2.55 15.29
N LYS A 143 -0.62 -2.16 15.01
CA LYS A 143 -0.93 -0.89 14.35
C LYS A 143 -0.44 0.32 15.16
N LYS A 144 -0.55 0.27 16.49
CA LYS A 144 -0.08 1.31 17.42
C LYS A 144 1.43 1.49 17.34
N VAL A 145 2.21 0.40 17.26
CA VAL A 145 3.67 0.50 17.13
C VAL A 145 4.07 1.20 15.82
N GLY A 146 3.44 0.84 14.69
CA GLY A 146 3.67 1.54 13.42
C GLY A 146 3.29 3.02 13.49
N ASN A 147 2.12 3.34 14.07
CA ASN A 147 1.66 4.71 14.32
C ASN A 147 2.66 5.52 15.17
N ASN A 148 3.16 4.94 16.26
CA ASN A 148 4.10 5.58 17.17
C ASN A 148 5.40 5.90 16.45
N LEU A 149 5.93 4.96 15.67
CA LEU A 149 7.14 5.16 14.89
C LEU A 149 6.99 6.31 13.89
N CYS A 150 5.90 6.31 13.11
CA CYS A 150 5.60 7.41 12.20
C CYS A 150 5.41 8.75 12.93
N THR A 151 4.76 8.75 14.10
CA THR A 151 4.55 9.98 14.88
C THR A 151 5.87 10.55 15.40
N ARG A 152 6.75 9.70 15.93
CA ARG A 152 8.07 10.09 16.44
C ARG A 152 8.95 10.66 15.32
N VAL A 153 8.97 10.02 14.15
CA VAL A 153 9.91 10.35 13.07
C VAL A 153 9.35 11.40 12.11
N ALA A 154 8.07 11.30 11.75
CA ALA A 154 7.43 12.13 10.72
C ALA A 154 6.46 13.18 11.30
N GLY A 155 6.34 13.24 12.62
CA GLY A 155 5.52 14.20 13.38
C GLY A 155 4.04 13.83 13.49
N ARG A 156 3.53 13.02 12.57
CA ARG A 156 2.17 12.46 12.58
C ARG A 156 2.19 11.07 11.97
N ALA A 157 1.34 10.19 12.49
CA ALA A 157 1.13 8.90 11.87
C ALA A 157 0.52 9.02 10.46
N VAL A 158 -0.52 9.84 10.31
CA VAL A 158 -1.22 10.09 9.05
C VAL A 158 -1.02 11.54 8.64
N HIS A 159 -0.76 11.76 7.36
CA HIS A 159 -0.37 13.05 6.77
C HIS A 159 0.87 13.65 7.47
N PRO A 160 2.07 13.11 7.18
CA PRO A 160 3.30 13.47 7.89
C PRO A 160 3.65 14.95 7.69
N MET A 161 4.26 15.57 8.69
CA MET A 161 4.59 17.01 8.68
C MET A 161 6.09 17.27 8.60
N TYR A 162 6.91 16.41 9.20
CA TYR A 162 8.35 16.65 9.31
C TYR A 162 9.14 16.41 8.03
N PRO A 163 8.88 15.39 7.20
CA PRO A 163 9.59 15.22 5.94
C PRO A 163 9.38 16.44 5.03
N GLN A 164 10.49 16.98 4.50
CA GLN A 164 10.51 18.12 3.58
C GLN A 164 11.52 17.88 2.46
N ILE A 165 11.48 18.76 1.46
CA ILE A 165 12.50 18.83 0.41
C ILE A 165 13.87 19.06 1.07
N GLY A 166 14.83 18.20 0.78
CA GLY A 166 16.19 18.18 1.30
C GLY A 166 16.37 17.51 2.68
N GLY A 167 15.30 17.25 3.44
CA GLY A 167 15.47 16.79 4.82
C GLY A 167 14.21 16.70 5.67
N PHE A 168 14.32 17.07 6.94
CA PHE A 168 13.26 17.02 7.94
C PHE A 168 13.20 18.35 8.70
N LEU A 169 11.99 18.85 9.01
CA LEU A 169 11.80 20.02 9.88
C LEU A 169 12.32 19.80 11.30
N LYS A 170 12.22 18.56 11.78
CA LYS A 170 12.62 18.16 13.12
C LYS A 170 13.19 16.75 13.07
N ILE A 171 14.35 16.58 13.70
CA ILE A 171 14.95 15.27 13.90
C ILE A 171 14.37 14.65 15.18
N PRO A 172 13.98 13.36 15.16
CA PRO A 172 13.47 12.67 16.34
C PRO A 172 14.50 12.61 17.48
N ASP A 173 14.01 12.60 18.72
CA ASP A 173 14.86 12.36 19.89
C ASP A 173 15.33 10.89 19.91
N MET A 174 16.64 10.70 20.05
CA MET A 174 17.26 9.37 20.11
C MET A 174 16.74 8.52 21.27
N ASN A 175 16.34 9.13 22.40
CA ASN A 175 15.76 8.37 23.50
C ASN A 175 14.38 7.80 23.12
N GLN A 176 13.55 8.58 22.43
CA GLN A 176 12.27 8.11 21.91
C GLN A 176 12.44 7.01 20.84
N LEU A 177 13.49 7.08 20.03
CA LEU A 177 13.79 6.02 19.06
C LEU A 177 14.23 4.71 19.73
N LYS A 178 14.96 4.77 20.85
CA LYS A 178 15.30 3.58 21.64
C LYS A 178 14.06 2.88 22.18
N GLU A 179 13.04 3.64 22.60
CA GLU A 179 11.75 3.08 23.03
C GLU A 179 11.04 2.33 21.89
N SER A 180 11.08 2.88 20.66
CA SER A 180 10.53 2.19 19.48
C SER A 180 11.12 0.80 19.26
N ILE A 181 12.41 0.59 19.58
CA ILE A 181 13.05 -0.73 19.45
C ILE A 181 12.39 -1.74 20.39
N LYS A 182 12.09 -1.34 21.63
CA LYS A 182 11.41 -2.20 22.61
C LYS A 182 9.99 -2.51 22.16
N GLU A 183 9.25 -1.50 21.72
CA GLU A 183 7.90 -1.67 21.17
C GLU A 183 7.87 -2.64 19.99
N MET A 184 8.75 -2.45 19.01
CA MET A 184 8.86 -3.32 17.84
C MET A 184 9.24 -4.76 18.20
N LYS A 185 10.16 -4.96 19.17
CA LYS A 185 10.52 -6.31 19.64
C LYS A 185 9.34 -7.01 20.31
N ASN A 186 8.55 -6.28 21.10
CA ASN A 186 7.44 -6.85 21.86
C ASN A 186 6.29 -7.36 20.97
N ILE A 187 6.07 -6.75 19.81
CA ILE A 187 5.01 -7.18 18.88
C ILE A 187 5.43 -8.31 17.93
N ARG A 188 6.73 -8.66 17.86
CA ARG A 188 7.23 -9.70 16.94
C ARG A 188 6.52 -11.05 17.06
N PRO A 189 6.28 -11.60 18.28
CA PRO A 189 5.59 -12.88 18.39
C PRO A 189 4.21 -12.86 17.73
N ARG A 190 3.44 -11.78 17.92
CA ARG A 190 2.11 -11.60 17.33
C ARG A 190 2.15 -11.56 15.80
N ILE A 191 3.20 -10.96 15.22
CA ILE A 191 3.40 -10.96 13.77
C ILE A 191 3.70 -12.38 13.27
N ILE A 192 4.55 -13.13 13.99
CA ILE A 192 4.89 -14.51 13.63
C ILE A 192 3.63 -15.39 13.70
N ASP A 193 2.82 -15.25 14.75
CA ASP A 193 1.56 -15.98 14.89
C ASP A 193 0.61 -15.66 13.72
N LEU A 194 0.49 -14.39 13.32
CA LEU A 194 -0.29 -14.01 12.16
C LEU A 194 0.21 -14.66 10.87
N ILE A 195 1.53 -14.65 10.64
CA ILE A 195 2.14 -15.29 9.46
C ILE A 195 1.79 -16.79 9.45
N GLN A 196 1.88 -17.46 10.60
CA GLN A 196 1.56 -18.88 10.72
C GLN A 196 0.08 -19.15 10.38
N ILE A 197 -0.84 -18.30 10.87
CA ILE A 197 -2.26 -18.41 10.55
C ILE A 197 -2.50 -18.34 9.04
N PHE A 198 -1.92 -17.36 8.35
CA PHE A 198 -2.08 -17.23 6.90
C PHE A 198 -1.38 -18.36 6.13
N ALA A 199 -0.28 -18.90 6.64
CA ALA A 199 0.40 -20.04 6.03
C ALA A 199 -0.42 -21.34 6.13
N GLU A 200 -1.09 -21.57 7.26
CA GLU A 200 -1.87 -22.79 7.51
C GLU A 200 -3.28 -22.75 6.93
N ARG A 201 -3.91 -21.57 6.93
CA ARG A 201 -5.33 -21.39 6.55
C ARG A 201 -5.52 -20.62 5.26
N GLY A 202 -4.44 -20.25 4.60
CA GLY A 202 -4.50 -19.58 3.30
C GLY A 202 -5.23 -20.43 2.27
N PHE A 203 -5.82 -19.77 1.28
CA PHE A 203 -6.35 -20.43 0.11
C PHE A 203 -5.31 -20.44 -1.00
N LYS A 204 -5.42 -21.43 -1.90
CA LYS A 204 -4.63 -21.46 -3.12
C LYS A 204 -5.37 -20.73 -4.23
N PHE A 205 -4.70 -19.76 -4.84
CA PHE A 205 -5.16 -19.11 -6.06
C PHE A 205 -4.00 -19.02 -7.04
N ASP A 206 -4.02 -19.90 -8.04
CA ASP A 206 -3.01 -19.93 -9.08
C ASP A 206 -3.43 -19.00 -10.22
N SER A 207 -2.52 -18.11 -10.61
CA SER A 207 -2.71 -17.22 -11.75
C SER A 207 -1.35 -16.89 -12.32
N ASP A 208 -1.24 -16.93 -13.64
CA ASP A 208 -0.07 -16.38 -14.33
C ASP A 208 -0.09 -14.86 -14.13
N ARG A 209 0.95 -14.34 -13.46
CA ARG A 209 1.08 -12.92 -13.12
C ARG A 209 2.47 -12.45 -13.50
N HIS A 210 2.53 -11.41 -14.32
CA HIS A 210 3.76 -10.66 -14.54
C HIS A 210 3.99 -9.76 -13.32
N PHE A 211 5.06 -9.99 -12.55
CA PHE A 211 5.35 -9.22 -11.34
C PHE A 211 6.25 -8.05 -11.65
N ILE A 212 5.94 -6.88 -11.06
CA ILE A 212 6.81 -5.70 -11.14
C ILE A 212 7.01 -5.14 -9.73
N SER A 213 8.25 -4.79 -9.41
CA SER A 213 8.54 -4.13 -8.15
C SER A 213 9.85 -3.37 -8.17
N LEU A 214 9.99 -2.43 -7.23
CA LEU A 214 11.26 -1.81 -6.90
C LEU A 214 12.24 -2.85 -6.34
N LYS A 215 13.46 -2.86 -6.85
CA LYS A 215 14.57 -3.71 -6.42
C LYS A 215 15.73 -2.87 -5.91
N ASN A 216 16.22 -3.20 -4.71
CA ASN A 216 17.41 -2.59 -4.11
C ASN A 216 18.07 -3.52 -3.10
N ASP A 217 19.32 -3.23 -2.74
CA ASP A 217 20.18 -4.10 -1.93
C ASP A 217 19.66 -4.37 -0.51
N ASN A 218 18.79 -3.51 0.02
CA ASN A 218 18.38 -3.54 1.43
C ASN A 218 16.88 -3.78 1.65
N TYR A 219 16.16 -4.28 0.63
CA TYR A 219 14.71 -4.52 0.66
C TYR A 219 13.90 -3.29 1.14
N ASN A 220 14.39 -2.09 0.85
CA ASN A 220 13.75 -0.86 1.30
C ASN A 220 12.66 -0.41 0.30
N TYR A 221 11.91 0.64 0.65
CA TYR A 221 10.79 1.13 -0.15
C TYR A 221 11.13 2.42 -0.94
N LEU A 222 12.41 2.78 -1.03
CA LEU A 222 12.88 4.07 -1.55
C LEU A 222 14.12 3.88 -2.41
N GLY A 223 14.05 4.31 -3.67
CA GLY A 223 15.14 4.19 -4.61
C GLY A 223 15.42 2.76 -5.07
N GLY A 224 16.05 2.65 -6.23
CA GLY A 224 16.46 1.38 -6.84
C GLY A 224 16.08 1.35 -8.31
N GLU A 225 15.90 0.14 -8.81
CA GLU A 225 15.45 -0.11 -10.18
C GLU A 225 14.07 -0.77 -10.16
N ILE A 226 13.26 -0.49 -11.17
CA ILE A 226 11.97 -1.16 -11.33
C ILE A 226 12.23 -2.43 -12.15
N CYS A 227 12.09 -3.60 -11.52
CA CYS A 227 12.36 -4.88 -12.16
C CYS A 227 11.07 -5.68 -12.37
N SER A 228 11.06 -6.46 -13.46
CA SER A 228 9.99 -7.41 -13.79
C SER A 228 10.38 -8.87 -13.48
N SER A 229 9.38 -9.75 -13.40
CA SER A 229 9.60 -11.22 -13.29
C SER A 229 10.28 -11.85 -14.49
N GLU A 230 10.38 -11.14 -15.61
CA GLU A 230 11.09 -11.58 -16.81
C GLU A 230 12.57 -11.21 -16.80
N GLY A 231 13.03 -10.51 -15.75
CA GLY A 231 14.43 -10.14 -15.54
C GLY A 231 14.83 -8.81 -16.17
N HIS A 232 13.88 -8.06 -16.73
CA HIS A 232 14.13 -6.70 -17.19
C HIS A 232 14.09 -5.72 -16.02
N CYS A 233 15.05 -4.80 -15.95
CA CYS A 233 15.10 -3.74 -14.94
C CYS A 233 15.30 -2.39 -15.63
N ILE A 234 14.52 -1.40 -15.21
CA ILE A 234 14.53 -0.04 -15.73
C ILE A 234 14.80 0.97 -14.61
N GLN A 235 15.30 2.14 -14.97
CA GLN A 235 15.43 3.24 -14.01
C GLN A 235 14.05 3.81 -13.69
N GLU A 236 13.85 4.30 -12.46
CA GLU A 236 12.58 4.91 -12.06
C GLU A 236 12.16 6.10 -12.93
N GLY A 237 13.15 6.84 -13.46
CA GLY A 237 12.92 7.98 -14.36
C GLY A 237 12.27 7.59 -15.69
N ASP A 238 12.50 6.36 -16.14
CA ASP A 238 12.01 5.85 -17.43
C ASP A 238 10.64 5.16 -17.28
N TYR A 239 10.11 5.03 -16.05
CA TYR A 239 8.88 4.29 -15.74
C TYR A 239 7.70 4.60 -16.67
N TRP A 240 7.49 5.88 -17.00
CA TRP A 240 6.36 6.30 -17.84
C TRP A 240 6.48 5.84 -19.30
N ASP A 241 7.70 5.60 -19.79
CA ASP A 241 7.93 5.17 -21.18
C ASP A 241 7.63 3.68 -21.37
N HIS A 242 7.55 2.92 -20.27
CA HIS A 242 7.22 1.49 -20.25
C HIS A 242 5.73 1.23 -19.95
N LEU A 243 4.93 2.27 -19.71
CA LEU A 243 3.51 2.14 -19.40
C LEU A 243 2.61 2.44 -20.60
N GLU A 244 1.67 1.53 -20.84
CA GLU A 244 0.61 1.71 -21.82
C GLU A 244 -0.73 1.88 -21.12
N ARG A 245 -1.45 2.97 -21.45
CA ARG A 245 -2.73 3.27 -20.80
C ARG A 245 -3.84 2.39 -21.36
N VAL A 246 -4.56 1.71 -20.46
CA VAL A 246 -5.74 0.92 -20.79
C VAL A 246 -7.02 1.66 -20.39
N ILE A 247 -7.99 1.68 -21.30
CA ILE A 247 -9.32 2.27 -21.06
C ILE A 247 -10.23 1.18 -20.50
N ILE A 248 -10.74 1.39 -19.28
CA ILE A 248 -11.73 0.53 -18.65
C ILE A 248 -13.07 1.28 -18.67
N PRO A 249 -13.92 1.07 -19.70
CA PRO A 249 -15.05 1.95 -20.00
C PRO A 249 -16.12 1.97 -18.90
N TYR A 250 -16.19 0.90 -18.11
CA TYR A 250 -17.12 0.78 -16.99
C TYR A 250 -16.54 1.27 -15.65
N SER A 251 -15.29 1.71 -15.57
CA SER A 251 -14.62 2.07 -14.30
C SER A 251 -14.09 3.50 -14.31
N GLN A 252 -14.10 4.18 -13.15
CA GLN A 252 -13.43 5.49 -13.00
C GLN A 252 -11.91 5.37 -12.90
N ALA A 253 -11.40 4.19 -12.55
CA ALA A 253 -9.97 3.93 -12.49
C ALA A 253 -9.32 4.02 -13.88
N THR A 254 -8.03 4.38 -13.88
CA THR A 254 -7.21 4.28 -15.08
C THR A 254 -6.43 2.98 -15.00
N GLY A 255 -6.50 2.16 -16.06
CA GLY A 255 -5.70 0.95 -16.18
C GLY A 255 -4.37 1.26 -16.86
N PHE A 256 -3.36 0.46 -16.53
CA PHE A 256 -2.08 0.47 -17.22
C PHE A 256 -1.61 -0.96 -17.43
N GLU A 257 -0.98 -1.19 -18.57
CA GLU A 257 -0.12 -2.34 -18.86
C GLU A 257 1.33 -1.88 -18.81
N PHE A 258 2.23 -2.79 -18.49
CA PHE A 258 3.67 -2.55 -18.52
C PHE A 258 4.24 -3.41 -19.64
N GLU A 259 4.87 -2.77 -20.63
CA GLU A 259 5.40 -3.45 -21.82
C GLU A 259 4.38 -4.37 -22.51
N GLY A 260 3.13 -3.89 -22.63
CA GLY A 260 2.03 -4.61 -23.28
C GLY A 260 1.44 -5.78 -22.48
N GLN A 261 1.76 -5.90 -21.18
CA GLN A 261 1.21 -6.95 -20.33
C GLN A 261 0.55 -6.43 -19.04
N PRO A 262 -0.55 -7.07 -18.58
CA PRO A 262 -1.08 -6.86 -17.25
C PRO A 262 -0.10 -7.31 -16.19
N TYR A 263 0.13 -6.46 -15.20
CA TYR A 263 1.14 -6.71 -14.17
C TYR A 263 0.59 -6.62 -12.74
N MET A 264 1.29 -7.23 -11.80
CA MET A 264 0.99 -7.22 -10.38
C MET A 264 2.11 -6.54 -9.60
N VAL A 265 1.72 -5.62 -8.71
CA VAL A 265 2.60 -4.96 -7.73
C VAL A 265 2.22 -5.37 -6.30
N GLY A 266 3.02 -4.96 -5.33
CA GLY A 266 2.74 -5.17 -3.91
C GLY A 266 3.68 -6.17 -3.23
N ALA A 267 3.23 -6.74 -2.12
CA ALA A 267 4.08 -7.56 -1.25
C ALA A 267 4.67 -8.78 -1.97
N LEU A 268 3.85 -9.54 -2.71
CA LEU A 268 4.29 -10.75 -3.39
C LEU A 268 5.31 -10.44 -4.50
N SER A 269 5.05 -9.39 -5.32
CA SER A 269 5.99 -8.94 -6.35
C SER A 269 7.35 -8.58 -5.75
N ARG A 270 7.35 -7.80 -4.65
CA ARG A 270 8.60 -7.43 -3.96
C ARG A 270 9.34 -8.63 -3.41
N MET A 271 8.65 -9.55 -2.73
CA MET A 271 9.25 -10.78 -2.19
C MET A 271 9.83 -11.69 -3.28
N ASN A 272 9.18 -11.77 -4.43
CA ASN A 272 9.66 -12.62 -5.53
C ASN A 272 10.89 -12.05 -6.25
N LEU A 273 10.99 -10.72 -6.35
CA LEU A 273 12.01 -10.03 -7.14
C LEU A 273 13.23 -9.55 -6.32
N ASN A 274 13.10 -9.44 -5.00
CA ASN A 274 14.17 -9.03 -4.08
C ASN A 274 14.65 -10.22 -3.22
N LYS A 275 14.94 -11.35 -3.87
CA LYS A 275 15.55 -12.52 -3.22
C LYS A 275 17.06 -12.34 -3.05
#